data_AF-A0A832H2K9-F1
#
_entry.id   AF-A0A832H2K9-F1
#
_cell.length_a   1.000
_cell.length_b   1.000
_cell.length_c   1.000
_cell.angle_alpha   90.00
_cell.angle_beta   90.00
_cell.angle_gamma   90.00
#
_symmetry.space_group_name_H-M   'P 1'
#
loop_
_entity.id
_entity.type
_entity.pdbx_description
1 polymer ?
#
loop_
_entity_poly.entity_id
_entity_poly.type
_entity_poly.pdbx_seq_one_letter_code
_entity_poly.pdbx_strand_id
1 'polypeptide(L)'
;MSLERGKPDRPLRRQPSYPDERRRVRPFSPEKSASSTNSSLAKPAKPVNPQSLQTISAEPPPSFTEPFRDRTSESVPPSRSQHRFLRRLLRSFRHLFAKLKNWLIWLFTRWQFLIFAGFLTCVSSAIVAIAFIFQLPALPNCPAVFWPLASASMRFECARIAASKQTAKDLLEAITLVDGLPPNHSMRPEADRLIELWSQEVLKLAEELFHKGDLKEAIAAAQKIPAKVTAYRLVEERVNRWQSIWSKAEGIYKKAEASLRKRDWRGAFELAVGLLDIDNKYWQTTRYDDLNNRINTARVDGNKLFKAEWLADEGTVSGLLQAIKLAEEIRPDSYIYDLAQVKIQFFGRKLLDLAQKALDRRNLQEALSIVNQIPKRARVESEKRDLTVLANAQSLSWQDTVAGLEAAIAQAQRVLPGRPLHPKAQQLIVRWQYEIEGLAQIERARLLAQNGTVEALFNAITAASQVSSANPRWNEAQREIQKWKAETQTIADRP
;
A
#
# COMPACT_ATOMS: atom_id res chain seq x y z
N MET A 1 20.18 68.73 -15.52
CA MET A 1 19.65 67.36 -15.72
C MET A 1 20.24 66.47 -14.64
N SER A 2 19.38 65.79 -13.89
CA SER A 2 19.78 64.90 -12.80
C SER A 2 19.99 63.48 -13.34
N LEU A 3 21.03 62.79 -12.89
CA LEU A 3 21.20 61.34 -13.07
C LEU A 3 21.58 60.69 -11.74
N GLU A 4 21.17 59.44 -11.58
CA GLU A 4 20.85 58.84 -10.29
C GLU A 4 22.06 58.32 -9.49
N ARG A 5 21.92 58.26 -8.16
CA ARG A 5 22.85 57.52 -7.29
C ARG A 5 22.37 56.07 -7.15
N GLY A 6 23.22 55.11 -7.54
CA GLY A 6 22.98 53.70 -7.30
C GLY A 6 22.96 53.33 -5.81
N LYS A 7 22.12 52.36 -5.44
CA LYS A 7 22.12 51.70 -4.11
C LYS A 7 23.38 50.83 -3.94
N PRO A 8 23.92 50.69 -2.72
CA PRO A 8 24.91 49.66 -2.42
C PRO A 8 24.26 48.28 -2.23
N ASP A 9 24.96 47.24 -2.66
CA ASP A 9 24.52 45.84 -2.56
C ASP A 9 24.42 45.32 -1.12
N ARG A 10 23.47 44.41 -0.91
CA ARG A 10 23.24 43.72 0.37
C ARG A 10 24.02 42.40 0.37
N PRO A 11 24.90 42.11 1.35
CA PRO A 11 25.73 40.91 1.31
C PRO A 11 24.90 39.64 1.46
N LEU A 12 25.20 38.64 0.62
CA LEU A 12 24.60 37.31 0.67
C LEU A 12 24.95 36.62 2.00
N ARG A 13 23.94 36.38 2.83
CA ARG A 13 24.09 35.67 4.11
C ARG A 13 24.40 34.20 3.84
N ARG A 14 25.58 33.72 4.27
CA ARG A 14 26.02 32.33 4.11
C ARG A 14 24.98 31.35 4.67
N GLN A 15 24.78 30.21 4.00
CA GLN A 15 24.01 29.08 4.52
C GLN A 15 24.67 28.54 5.81
N PRO A 16 23.90 28.28 6.89
CA PRO A 16 24.45 27.60 8.07
C PRO A 16 24.69 26.11 7.77
N SER A 17 25.89 25.63 8.10
CA SER A 17 26.19 24.21 8.17
C SER A 17 25.43 23.55 9.32
N TYR A 18 24.89 22.34 9.08
CA TYR A 18 24.30 21.49 10.13
C TYR A 18 25.25 21.31 11.34
N PRO A 19 24.79 21.52 12.58
CA PRO A 19 25.52 21.08 13.77
C PRO A 19 25.36 19.56 13.96
N ASP A 20 26.47 18.85 14.24
CA ASP A 20 26.49 17.42 14.56
C ASP A 20 26.08 17.20 16.03
N GLU A 21 24.79 16.99 16.31
CA GLU A 21 24.28 16.68 17.66
C GLU A 21 24.63 15.25 18.12
N ARG A 22 25.92 15.01 18.35
CA ARG A 22 26.39 13.86 19.13
C ARG A 22 26.67 14.27 20.58
N ARG A 23 25.67 14.15 21.47
CA ARG A 23 25.85 13.61 22.85
C ARG A 23 24.56 13.59 23.70
N ARG A 24 24.50 12.56 24.57
CA ARG A 24 23.57 12.33 25.71
C ARG A 24 22.12 11.98 25.38
N VAL A 25 21.91 10.72 25.00
CA VAL A 25 20.78 9.93 25.52
C VAL A 25 21.37 8.88 26.48
N ARG A 26 20.88 8.80 27.72
CA ARG A 26 21.26 7.74 28.67
C ARG A 26 20.52 6.45 28.28
N PRO A 27 21.14 5.26 28.30
CA PRO A 27 20.43 4.01 28.06
C PRO A 27 19.45 3.73 29.22
N PHE A 28 18.22 3.39 28.87
CA PHE A 28 17.19 2.94 29.81
C PHE A 28 17.30 1.42 29.95
N SER A 29 17.60 0.92 31.14
CA SER A 29 17.63 -0.52 31.43
C SER A 29 16.21 -0.99 31.78
N PRO A 30 15.70 -2.09 31.19
CA PRO A 30 14.47 -2.72 31.66
C PRO A 30 14.77 -3.61 32.88
N GLU A 31 14.17 -3.29 34.02
CA GLU A 31 14.16 -4.20 35.17
C GLU A 31 13.24 -5.40 34.94
N LYS A 32 13.54 -6.48 35.68
CA LYS A 32 12.81 -7.75 35.64
C LYS A 32 11.45 -7.59 36.31
N SER A 33 10.42 -8.19 35.71
CA SER A 33 9.30 -8.76 36.46
C SER A 33 9.12 -10.23 36.05
N ALA A 34 8.90 -11.07 37.04
CA ALA A 34 8.68 -12.51 36.90
C ALA A 34 7.37 -12.90 37.61
N SER A 35 6.96 -14.16 37.48
CA SER A 35 5.71 -14.77 38.01
C SER A 35 4.42 -14.37 37.25
N SER A 36 3.45 -15.26 37.02
CA SER A 36 3.39 -16.71 37.29
C SER A 36 2.39 -17.45 36.39
N THR A 37 2.80 -18.66 35.98
CA THR A 37 2.05 -19.88 35.65
C THR A 37 0.53 -19.95 35.92
N ASN A 38 -0.24 -20.40 34.91
CA ASN A 38 -0.89 -21.73 34.85
C ASN A 38 -1.52 -21.91 33.45
N SER A 39 -1.11 -22.87 32.60
CA SER A 39 -1.26 -24.34 32.68
C SER A 39 -2.67 -24.86 32.36
N SER A 40 -2.87 -25.36 31.12
CA SER A 40 -3.67 -26.57 30.85
C SER A 40 -3.57 -27.11 29.41
N LEU A 41 -3.11 -28.37 29.34
CA LEU A 41 -3.44 -29.43 28.38
C LEU A 41 -3.14 -29.30 26.87
N ALA A 42 -3.06 -30.47 26.23
CA ALA A 42 -2.49 -30.70 24.91
C ALA A 42 -3.51 -31.27 23.88
N LYS A 43 -3.10 -31.19 22.60
CA LYS A 43 -3.41 -32.02 21.40
C LYS A 43 -4.46 -33.16 21.52
N PRO A 44 -5.24 -33.47 20.45
CA PRO A 44 -4.73 -33.63 19.08
C PRO A 44 -5.64 -33.10 17.93
N ALA A 45 -5.39 -33.56 16.70
CA ALA A 45 -5.90 -33.00 15.44
C ALA A 45 -7.16 -33.69 14.88
N LYS A 46 -7.90 -32.95 14.00
CA LYS A 46 -8.82 -33.37 12.90
C LYS A 46 -9.86 -34.50 13.18
N PRO A 47 -11.13 -34.36 12.72
CA PRO A 47 -11.46 -34.04 11.33
C PRO A 47 -12.65 -33.05 11.13
N VAL A 48 -13.02 -32.81 9.86
CA VAL A 48 -14.14 -31.94 9.44
C VAL A 48 -15.11 -32.70 8.54
N ASN A 49 -16.36 -32.89 8.99
CA ASN A 49 -17.62 -33.09 8.25
C ASN A 49 -18.76 -33.41 9.28
N PRO A 50 -20.08 -33.51 8.93
CA PRO A 50 -20.72 -33.30 7.62
C PRO A 50 -22.06 -32.48 7.59
N GLN A 51 -22.47 -32.14 6.35
CA GLN A 51 -23.85 -32.12 5.79
C GLN A 51 -25.00 -31.29 6.40
N SER A 52 -25.56 -30.39 5.57
CA SER A 52 -26.91 -30.53 4.97
C SER A 52 -27.03 -29.59 3.74
N LEU A 53 -27.18 -30.06 2.49
CA LEU A 53 -28.26 -30.80 1.79
C LEU A 53 -29.19 -29.88 0.99
N GLN A 54 -28.96 -29.82 -0.34
CA GLN A 54 -29.96 -30.13 -1.39
C GLN A 54 -29.19 -30.27 -2.73
N THR A 55 -28.90 -31.50 -3.19
CA THR A 55 -29.77 -32.40 -3.98
C THR A 55 -29.86 -32.01 -5.46
N ILE A 56 -29.14 -32.76 -6.31
CA ILE A 56 -29.60 -33.40 -7.57
C ILE A 56 -28.65 -34.59 -7.80
N SER A 57 -29.19 -35.78 -8.03
CA SER A 57 -28.45 -37.05 -8.02
C SER A 57 -27.79 -37.39 -9.36
N ALA A 58 -26.85 -38.34 -9.31
CA ALA A 58 -25.99 -38.75 -10.41
C ALA A 58 -26.44 -40.05 -11.14
N GLU A 59 -25.90 -40.24 -12.36
CA GLU A 59 -25.63 -41.52 -13.06
C GLU A 59 -26.83 -42.45 -13.39
N PRO A 60 -26.68 -43.52 -14.21
CA PRO A 60 -25.50 -44.08 -14.91
C PRO A 60 -25.66 -44.23 -16.46
N PRO A 61 -24.69 -44.80 -17.20
CA PRO A 61 -24.74 -44.87 -18.68
C PRO A 61 -25.31 -46.19 -19.25
N PRO A 62 -25.91 -46.16 -20.46
CA PRO A 62 -26.08 -47.32 -21.35
C PRO A 62 -25.13 -47.22 -22.56
N SER A 63 -24.26 -48.20 -22.84
CA SER A 63 -24.55 -49.54 -23.42
C SER A 63 -25.17 -49.49 -24.82
N PHE A 64 -24.32 -49.68 -25.84
CA PHE A 64 -24.71 -49.73 -27.25
C PHE A 64 -25.10 -51.17 -27.63
N THR A 65 -26.41 -51.47 -27.64
CA THR A 65 -26.98 -52.70 -28.19
C THR A 65 -28.33 -52.38 -28.86
N GLU A 66 -28.37 -52.37 -30.19
CA GLU A 66 -29.64 -52.25 -30.92
C GLU A 66 -30.44 -53.56 -30.86
N PRO A 67 -31.78 -53.51 -30.72
CA PRO A 67 -32.63 -54.69 -30.66
C PRO A 67 -33.20 -55.11 -32.02
N PHE A 68 -33.49 -56.41 -32.13
CA PHE A 68 -34.11 -57.05 -33.29
C PHE A 68 -35.62 -57.29 -33.06
N ARG A 69 -36.48 -56.84 -33.99
CA ARG A 69 -37.88 -57.27 -34.27
C ARG A 69 -38.36 -56.54 -35.52
N ASP A 70 -38.69 -57.13 -36.67
CA ASP A 70 -39.38 -58.38 -37.06
C ASP A 70 -40.92 -58.33 -37.00
N ARG A 71 -41.54 -58.76 -38.11
CA ARG A 71 -42.96 -59.17 -38.34
C ARG A 71 -44.11 -58.13 -38.22
N THR A 72 -45.21 -58.23 -38.98
CA THR A 72 -45.56 -58.84 -40.30
C THR A 72 -47.02 -58.49 -40.64
N SER A 73 -47.34 -58.30 -41.93
CA SER A 73 -48.59 -58.75 -42.60
C SER A 73 -48.28 -58.84 -44.12
N GLU A 74 -48.87 -59.68 -44.99
CA GLU A 74 -50.06 -60.55 -44.91
C GLU A 74 -49.96 -61.78 -45.89
N SER A 75 -50.87 -62.73 -45.73
CA SER A 75 -51.22 -63.94 -46.53
C SER A 75 -50.99 -63.91 -48.08
N VAL A 76 -50.40 -64.91 -48.77
CA VAL A 76 -50.85 -66.32 -49.06
C VAL A 76 -52.21 -66.39 -49.83
N PRO A 77 -52.42 -67.23 -50.90
CA PRO A 77 -51.58 -67.87 -51.94
C PRO A 77 -52.09 -67.44 -53.37
N PRO A 78 -52.38 -68.28 -54.42
CA PRO A 78 -51.80 -69.54 -54.94
C PRO A 78 -51.42 -69.58 -56.46
N SER A 79 -50.85 -70.73 -56.85
CA SER A 79 -50.61 -71.41 -58.15
C SER A 79 -51.19 -70.94 -59.53
N ARG A 80 -50.37 -71.24 -60.57
CA ARG A 80 -50.73 -71.65 -61.95
C ARG A 80 -51.56 -70.71 -62.84
N SER A 81 -50.89 -70.09 -63.82
CA SER A 81 -51.23 -70.26 -65.25
C SER A 81 -50.20 -69.59 -66.17
N GLN A 82 -49.67 -70.36 -67.13
CA GLN A 82 -48.99 -69.81 -68.31
C GLN A 82 -50.01 -69.06 -69.19
N HIS A 83 -49.54 -68.32 -70.21
CA HIS A 83 -50.35 -67.60 -71.21
C HIS A 83 -50.98 -66.24 -70.87
N ARG A 84 -50.42 -65.47 -69.92
CA ARG A 84 -50.45 -63.98 -70.01
C ARG A 84 -49.07 -63.32 -70.14
N PHE A 85 -48.06 -64.14 -70.43
CA PHE A 85 -46.65 -63.82 -70.63
C PHE A 85 -46.33 -62.87 -71.81
N LEU A 86 -47.26 -62.64 -72.76
CA LEU A 86 -46.91 -62.07 -74.09
C LEU A 86 -47.52 -60.71 -74.47
N ARG A 87 -48.30 -60.02 -73.61
CA ARG A 87 -48.91 -58.72 -73.98
C ARG A 87 -48.63 -57.52 -73.04
N ARG A 88 -47.93 -57.71 -71.90
CA ARG A 88 -47.47 -56.58 -71.05
C ARG A 88 -45.97 -56.26 -71.15
N LEU A 89 -45.12 -57.21 -71.59
CA LEU A 89 -43.68 -56.97 -71.79
C LEU A 89 -43.36 -55.93 -72.90
N LEU A 90 -44.25 -55.76 -73.87
CA LEU A 90 -44.06 -54.87 -75.04
C LEU A 90 -44.35 -53.37 -74.80
N ARG A 91 -44.66 -52.94 -73.56
CA ARG A 91 -44.79 -51.51 -73.22
C ARG A 91 -43.81 -51.00 -72.14
N SER A 92 -43.21 -51.86 -71.32
CA SER A 92 -42.17 -51.41 -70.36
C SER A 92 -40.77 -51.31 -70.97
N PHE A 93 -40.44 -52.16 -71.96
CA PHE A 93 -39.12 -52.17 -72.61
C PHE A 93 -38.73 -50.83 -73.28
N ARG A 94 -39.72 -50.05 -73.75
CA ARG A 94 -39.49 -48.75 -74.41
C ARG A 94 -39.01 -47.64 -73.45
N HIS A 95 -39.35 -47.70 -72.15
CA HIS A 95 -38.86 -46.73 -71.16
C HIS A 95 -37.49 -47.11 -70.56
N LEU A 96 -37.18 -48.41 -70.47
CA LEU A 96 -35.86 -48.88 -70.03
C LEU A 96 -34.76 -48.51 -71.05
N PHE A 97 -35.01 -48.72 -72.36
CA PHE A 97 -34.06 -48.32 -73.41
C PHE A 97 -33.82 -46.81 -73.48
N ALA A 98 -34.83 -45.99 -73.18
CA ALA A 98 -34.68 -44.53 -73.17
C ALA A 98 -33.77 -44.05 -72.01
N LYS A 99 -33.92 -44.61 -70.81
CA LYS A 99 -33.02 -44.30 -69.68
C LYS A 99 -31.59 -44.80 -69.93
N LEU A 100 -31.43 -46.01 -70.47
CA LEU A 100 -30.11 -46.57 -70.78
C LEU A 100 -29.37 -45.75 -71.84
N LYS A 101 -30.08 -45.30 -72.89
CA LYS A 101 -29.51 -44.45 -73.96
C LYS A 101 -29.06 -43.10 -73.42
N ASN A 102 -29.84 -42.44 -72.56
CA ASN A 102 -29.42 -41.15 -71.97
C ASN A 102 -28.24 -41.32 -70.98
N TRP A 103 -28.15 -42.43 -70.25
CA TRP A 103 -27.02 -42.73 -69.37
C TRP A 103 -25.73 -42.99 -70.16
N LEU A 104 -25.80 -43.78 -71.24
CA LEU A 104 -24.67 -44.01 -72.16
C LEU A 104 -24.23 -42.72 -72.89
N ILE A 105 -25.18 -41.87 -73.32
CA ILE A 105 -24.85 -40.58 -73.93
C ILE A 105 -24.18 -39.64 -72.92
N TRP A 106 -24.63 -39.61 -71.66
CA TRP A 106 -23.96 -38.84 -70.60
C TRP A 106 -22.53 -39.33 -70.34
N LEU A 107 -22.32 -40.66 -70.35
CA LEU A 107 -21.01 -41.26 -70.14
C LEU A 107 -20.03 -40.98 -71.31
N PHE A 108 -20.53 -40.97 -72.55
CA PHE A 108 -19.72 -40.64 -73.74
C PHE A 108 -19.47 -39.12 -73.91
N THR A 109 -20.45 -38.27 -73.60
CA THR A 109 -20.30 -36.80 -73.73
C THR A 109 -19.53 -36.15 -72.57
N ARG A 110 -19.43 -36.82 -71.42
CA ARG A 110 -18.58 -36.39 -70.28
C ARG A 110 -17.34 -37.27 -70.09
N TRP A 111 -16.84 -37.94 -71.14
CA TRP A 111 -15.60 -38.73 -71.03
C TRP A 111 -14.37 -37.88 -70.67
N GLN A 112 -14.35 -36.60 -71.07
CA GLN A 112 -13.37 -35.61 -70.59
C GLN A 112 -13.43 -35.42 -69.07
N PHE A 113 -14.61 -35.53 -68.45
CA PHE A 113 -14.78 -35.42 -66.99
C PHE A 113 -14.22 -36.65 -66.27
N LEU A 114 -14.26 -37.83 -66.89
CA LEU A 114 -13.64 -39.06 -66.37
C LEU A 114 -12.11 -39.03 -66.50
N ILE A 115 -11.57 -38.53 -67.61
CA ILE A 115 -10.12 -38.29 -67.76
C ILE A 115 -9.65 -37.25 -66.73
N PHE A 116 -10.38 -36.14 -66.56
CA PHE A 116 -10.04 -35.09 -65.60
C PHE A 116 -10.11 -35.60 -64.15
N ALA A 117 -11.12 -36.42 -63.81
CA ALA A 117 -11.22 -37.08 -62.51
C ALA A 117 -10.07 -38.07 -62.26
N GLY A 118 -9.69 -38.87 -63.27
CA GLY A 118 -8.54 -39.78 -63.20
C GLY A 118 -7.22 -39.03 -62.96
N PHE A 119 -6.98 -37.94 -63.72
CA PHE A 119 -5.84 -37.06 -63.49
C PHE A 119 -5.88 -36.43 -62.08
N LEU A 120 -7.05 -36.00 -61.60
CA LEU A 120 -7.21 -35.48 -60.24
C LEU A 120 -6.84 -36.52 -59.17
N THR A 121 -7.17 -37.80 -59.36
CA THR A 121 -6.81 -38.88 -58.43
C THR A 121 -5.32 -39.24 -58.44
N CYS A 122 -4.64 -39.15 -59.59
CA CYS A 122 -3.19 -39.32 -59.66
C CYS A 122 -2.44 -38.11 -59.07
N VAL A 123 -2.90 -36.89 -59.35
CA VAL A 123 -2.29 -35.67 -58.80
C VAL A 123 -2.52 -35.55 -57.29
N SER A 124 -3.71 -35.92 -56.77
CA SER A 124 -3.96 -35.89 -55.33
C SER A 124 -3.18 -36.97 -54.58
N SER A 125 -3.02 -38.18 -55.12
CA SER A 125 -2.18 -39.21 -54.49
C SER A 125 -0.69 -38.83 -54.51
N ALA A 126 -0.19 -38.17 -55.56
CA ALA A 126 1.15 -37.59 -55.57
C ALA A 126 1.32 -36.46 -54.53
N ILE A 127 0.33 -35.56 -54.39
CA ILE A 127 0.35 -34.50 -53.36
C ILE A 127 0.33 -35.09 -51.94
N VAL A 128 -0.46 -36.14 -51.69
CA VAL A 128 -0.47 -36.84 -50.39
C VAL A 128 0.87 -37.53 -50.11
N ALA A 129 1.48 -38.19 -51.10
CA ALA A 129 2.80 -38.80 -50.95
C ALA A 129 3.89 -37.75 -50.64
N ILE A 130 3.87 -36.61 -51.33
CA ILE A 130 4.77 -35.48 -51.08
C ILE A 130 4.51 -34.87 -49.69
N ALA A 131 3.25 -34.75 -49.27
CA ALA A 131 2.90 -34.28 -47.93
C ALA A 131 3.48 -35.18 -46.83
N PHE A 132 3.43 -36.51 -46.98
CA PHE A 132 4.07 -37.46 -46.05
C PHE A 132 5.61 -37.37 -46.03
N ILE A 133 6.26 -36.93 -47.11
CA ILE A 133 7.71 -36.68 -47.15
C ILE A 133 8.09 -35.37 -46.45
N PHE A 134 7.25 -34.33 -46.55
CA PHE A 134 7.44 -33.06 -45.83
C PHE A 134 6.88 -33.04 -44.41
N GLN A 135 6.18 -34.10 -44.00
CA GLN A 135 5.70 -34.25 -42.63
C GLN A 135 6.86 -34.68 -41.75
N LEU A 136 7.58 -33.66 -41.24
CA LEU A 136 8.62 -33.78 -40.21
C LEU A 136 8.20 -34.84 -39.19
N PRO A 137 9.05 -35.85 -38.88
CA PRO A 137 8.70 -36.86 -37.89
C PRO A 137 8.31 -36.15 -36.61
N ALA A 138 7.09 -36.40 -36.14
CA ALA A 138 6.51 -35.66 -35.02
C ALA A 138 7.50 -35.68 -33.85
N LEU A 139 7.80 -34.49 -33.30
CA LEU A 139 8.67 -34.37 -32.15
C LEU A 139 8.21 -35.38 -31.09
N PRO A 140 9.13 -36.20 -30.52
CA PRO A 140 8.74 -37.22 -29.58
C PRO A 140 7.94 -36.59 -28.45
N ASN A 141 6.78 -37.19 -28.11
CA ASN A 141 5.87 -36.72 -27.06
C ASN A 141 6.46 -36.96 -25.66
N CYS A 142 7.63 -36.38 -25.37
CA CYS A 142 8.40 -36.49 -24.14
C CYS A 142 7.57 -36.33 -22.84
N PRO A 143 6.59 -35.40 -22.71
CA PRO A 143 5.78 -35.31 -21.48
C PRO A 143 4.79 -36.47 -21.26
N ALA A 144 4.60 -37.35 -22.25
CA ALA A 144 3.69 -38.52 -22.17
C ALA A 144 4.44 -39.87 -22.07
N VAL A 145 5.76 -39.86 -21.92
CA VAL A 145 6.58 -41.09 -21.90
C VAL A 145 6.59 -41.74 -20.52
N PHE A 146 6.29 -43.04 -20.46
CA PHE A 146 6.48 -43.85 -19.26
C PHE A 146 7.95 -44.28 -19.11
N TRP A 147 8.73 -43.52 -18.36
CA TRP A 147 10.19 -43.67 -18.22
C TRP A 147 10.72 -45.08 -17.92
N PRO A 148 10.06 -45.94 -17.10
CA PRO A 148 10.55 -47.30 -16.85
C PRO A 148 10.61 -48.21 -18.08
N LEU A 149 9.81 -47.94 -19.13
CA LEU A 149 9.82 -48.69 -20.40
C LEU A 149 10.45 -47.90 -21.55
N ALA A 150 10.95 -46.69 -21.30
CA ALA A 150 11.55 -45.84 -22.33
C ALA A 150 12.93 -46.37 -22.74
N SER A 151 13.17 -46.50 -24.05
CA SER A 151 14.48 -46.86 -24.59
C SER A 151 15.53 -45.80 -24.26
N ALA A 152 16.81 -46.20 -24.23
CA ALA A 152 17.91 -45.26 -24.01
C ALA A 152 17.93 -44.15 -25.05
N SER A 153 17.75 -44.46 -26.35
CA SER A 153 17.70 -43.46 -27.42
C SER A 153 16.59 -42.42 -27.19
N MET A 154 15.40 -42.85 -26.78
CA MET A 154 14.29 -41.93 -26.46
C MET A 154 14.62 -41.01 -25.29
N ARG A 155 15.29 -41.52 -24.24
CA ARG A 155 15.75 -40.72 -23.11
C ARG A 155 16.78 -39.67 -23.54
N PHE A 156 17.75 -40.02 -24.38
CA PHE A 156 18.74 -39.08 -24.88
C PHE A 156 18.11 -37.96 -25.74
N GLU A 157 17.19 -38.28 -26.66
CA GLU A 157 16.55 -37.23 -27.47
C GLU A 157 15.62 -36.34 -26.64
N CYS A 158 14.83 -36.89 -25.71
CA CYS A 158 14.02 -36.07 -24.80
C CYS A 158 14.89 -35.22 -23.86
N ALA A 159 16.03 -35.74 -23.39
CA ALA A 159 16.99 -34.95 -22.61
C ALA A 159 17.61 -33.82 -23.43
N ARG A 160 17.96 -34.04 -24.70
CA ARG A 160 18.42 -32.97 -25.60
C ARG A 160 17.33 -31.91 -25.85
N ILE A 161 16.07 -32.31 -25.98
CA ILE A 161 14.93 -31.39 -26.13
C ILE A 161 14.67 -30.58 -24.86
N ALA A 162 14.94 -31.15 -23.68
CA ALA A 162 14.91 -30.38 -22.42
C ALA A 162 16.11 -29.42 -22.35
N ALA A 163 17.32 -29.91 -22.56
CA ALA A 163 18.55 -29.11 -22.51
C ALA A 163 18.57 -27.95 -23.52
N SER A 164 17.98 -28.12 -24.72
CA SER A 164 17.95 -27.09 -25.76
C SER A 164 17.18 -25.83 -25.38
N LYS A 165 16.32 -25.88 -24.34
CA LYS A 165 15.65 -24.71 -23.76
C LYS A 165 16.58 -23.81 -22.94
N GLN A 166 17.78 -24.28 -22.59
CA GLN A 166 18.83 -23.53 -21.89
C GLN A 166 18.39 -22.89 -20.56
N THR A 167 17.46 -23.52 -19.83
CA THR A 167 17.09 -23.11 -18.47
C THR A 167 17.68 -24.07 -17.44
N ALA A 168 18.00 -23.56 -16.24
CA ALA A 168 18.53 -24.41 -15.17
C ALA A 168 17.55 -25.53 -14.78
N LYS A 169 16.23 -25.28 -14.88
CA LYS A 169 15.20 -26.28 -14.61
C LYS A 169 15.20 -27.39 -15.68
N ASP A 170 15.18 -27.03 -16.94
CA ASP A 170 15.10 -28.00 -18.04
C ASP A 170 16.42 -28.77 -18.23
N LEU A 171 17.57 -28.18 -17.89
CA LEU A 171 18.86 -28.88 -17.84
C LEU A 171 18.91 -29.90 -16.68
N LEU A 172 18.38 -29.55 -15.50
CA LEU A 172 18.24 -30.51 -14.40
C LEU A 172 17.26 -31.65 -14.76
N GLU A 173 16.20 -31.37 -15.52
CA GLU A 173 15.33 -32.38 -16.10
C GLU A 173 16.10 -33.28 -17.09
N ALA A 174 16.85 -32.69 -18.03
CA ALA A 174 17.70 -33.43 -18.97
C ALA A 174 18.68 -34.38 -18.25
N ILE A 175 19.33 -33.90 -17.19
CA ILE A 175 20.22 -34.68 -16.32
C ILE A 175 19.49 -35.89 -15.73
N THR A 176 18.30 -35.72 -15.13
CA THR A 176 17.59 -36.85 -14.48
C THR A 176 17.16 -37.93 -15.46
N LEU A 177 16.83 -37.57 -16.71
CA LEU A 177 16.44 -38.52 -17.75
C LEU A 177 17.57 -39.47 -18.15
N VAL A 178 18.80 -38.95 -18.29
CA VAL A 178 19.99 -39.74 -18.66
C VAL A 178 20.68 -40.38 -17.45
N ASP A 179 20.57 -39.80 -16.25
CA ASP A 179 21.13 -40.35 -15.02
C ASP A 179 20.46 -41.66 -14.60
N GLY A 180 19.17 -41.80 -14.90
CA GLY A 180 18.41 -43.04 -14.67
C GLY A 180 18.81 -44.23 -15.56
N LEU A 181 19.98 -44.21 -16.22
CA LEU A 181 20.55 -45.32 -16.98
C LEU A 181 21.50 -46.19 -16.11
N PRO A 182 21.33 -47.53 -16.09
CA PRO A 182 22.18 -48.43 -15.31
C PRO A 182 23.68 -48.26 -15.62
N PRO A 183 24.59 -48.46 -14.64
CA PRO A 183 26.03 -48.34 -14.84
C PRO A 183 26.60 -49.23 -15.97
N ASN A 184 26.02 -50.41 -16.19
CA ASN A 184 26.48 -51.39 -17.18
C ASN A 184 25.91 -51.14 -18.60
N HIS A 185 25.21 -50.02 -18.83
CA HIS A 185 24.58 -49.72 -20.12
C HIS A 185 25.61 -49.20 -21.14
N SER A 186 25.53 -49.61 -22.41
CA SER A 186 26.51 -49.25 -23.45
C SER A 186 26.68 -47.73 -23.66
N MET A 187 25.58 -46.98 -23.58
CA MET A 187 25.58 -45.51 -23.70
C MET A 187 25.91 -44.77 -22.39
N ARG A 188 26.25 -45.48 -21.31
CA ARG A 188 26.53 -44.86 -20.01
C ARG A 188 27.68 -43.82 -20.03
N PRO A 189 28.80 -44.02 -20.75
CA PRO A 189 29.88 -43.03 -20.81
C PRO A 189 29.44 -41.68 -21.42
N GLU A 190 28.59 -41.71 -22.46
CA GLU A 190 28.06 -40.49 -23.07
C GLU A 190 27.00 -39.83 -22.16
N ALA A 191 26.22 -40.61 -21.40
CA ALA A 191 25.32 -40.06 -20.38
C ALA A 191 26.10 -39.29 -19.30
N ASP A 192 27.16 -39.89 -18.72
CA ASP A 192 27.98 -39.22 -17.70
C ASP A 192 28.69 -37.97 -18.25
N ARG A 193 29.12 -37.99 -19.52
CA ARG A 193 29.65 -36.79 -20.21
C ARG A 193 28.62 -35.67 -20.33
N LEU A 194 27.39 -35.98 -20.75
CA LEU A 194 26.31 -34.97 -20.85
C LEU A 194 25.91 -34.45 -19.47
N ILE A 195 25.85 -35.31 -18.44
CA ILE A 195 25.54 -34.90 -17.07
C ILE A 195 26.61 -33.92 -16.55
N GLU A 196 27.89 -34.15 -16.81
CA GLU A 196 28.96 -33.22 -16.44
C GLU A 196 28.80 -31.86 -17.14
N LEU A 197 28.60 -31.86 -18.47
CA LEU A 197 28.41 -30.63 -19.26
C LEU A 197 27.20 -29.83 -18.78
N TRP A 198 26.02 -30.46 -18.70
CA TRP A 198 24.79 -29.79 -18.24
C TRP A 198 24.89 -29.34 -16.79
N SER A 199 25.64 -30.04 -15.92
CA SER A 199 25.88 -29.59 -14.54
C SER A 199 26.71 -28.29 -14.49
N GLN A 200 27.69 -28.14 -15.37
CA GLN A 200 28.47 -26.91 -15.51
C GLN A 200 27.62 -25.76 -16.06
N GLU A 201 26.72 -26.04 -17.02
CA GLU A 201 25.75 -25.06 -17.52
C GLU A 201 24.73 -24.64 -16.45
N VAL A 202 24.22 -25.57 -15.64
CA VAL A 202 23.34 -25.26 -14.49
C VAL A 202 24.06 -24.35 -13.49
N LEU A 203 25.33 -24.59 -13.17
CA LEU A 203 26.11 -23.68 -12.31
C LEU A 203 26.26 -22.28 -12.92
N LYS A 204 26.46 -22.18 -14.24
CA LYS A 204 26.54 -20.89 -14.94
C LYS A 204 25.19 -20.14 -14.87
N LEU A 205 24.08 -20.82 -15.16
CA LEU A 205 22.75 -20.21 -15.09
C LEU A 205 22.34 -19.84 -13.66
N ALA A 206 22.79 -20.60 -12.65
CA ALA A 206 22.61 -20.26 -11.25
C ALA A 206 23.38 -18.98 -10.88
N GLU A 207 24.59 -18.77 -11.40
CA GLU A 207 25.34 -17.50 -11.27
C GLU A 207 24.57 -16.32 -11.90
N GLU A 208 23.97 -16.53 -13.08
CA GLU A 208 23.13 -15.51 -13.73
C GLU A 208 21.86 -15.19 -12.93
N LEU A 209 21.22 -16.19 -12.30
CA LEU A 209 20.09 -16.00 -11.38
C LEU A 209 20.52 -15.22 -10.13
N PHE A 210 21.68 -15.54 -9.55
CA PHE A 210 22.25 -14.78 -8.44
C PHE A 210 22.44 -13.30 -8.83
N HIS A 211 23.04 -13.01 -9.99
CA HIS A 211 23.21 -11.65 -10.49
C HIS A 211 21.91 -10.93 -10.88
N LYS A 212 20.81 -11.65 -11.15
CA LYS A 212 19.46 -11.09 -11.36
C LYS A 212 18.74 -10.73 -10.06
N GLY A 213 19.17 -11.28 -8.92
CA GLY A 213 18.56 -11.10 -7.60
C GLY A 213 17.90 -12.36 -7.03
N ASP A 214 17.83 -13.44 -7.81
CA ASP A 214 17.08 -14.66 -7.51
C ASP A 214 17.92 -15.67 -6.70
N LEU A 215 18.55 -15.21 -5.60
CA LEU A 215 19.47 -16.02 -4.78
C LEU A 215 18.88 -17.38 -4.38
N LYS A 216 17.59 -17.43 -4.03
CA LYS A 216 16.91 -18.68 -3.63
C LYS A 216 16.86 -19.68 -4.78
N GLU A 217 16.61 -19.23 -6.00
CA GLU A 217 16.55 -20.09 -7.18
C GLU A 217 17.95 -20.51 -7.62
N ALA A 218 18.93 -19.61 -7.56
CA ALA A 218 20.35 -19.92 -7.79
C ALA A 218 20.85 -21.06 -6.89
N ILE A 219 20.63 -20.94 -5.57
CA ILE A 219 21.01 -21.99 -4.60
C ILE A 219 20.25 -23.29 -4.88
N ALA A 220 18.94 -23.23 -5.11
CA ALA A 220 18.11 -24.41 -5.37
C ALA A 220 18.44 -25.12 -6.70
N ALA A 221 18.95 -24.40 -7.70
CA ALA A 221 19.46 -24.97 -8.94
C ALA A 221 20.81 -25.67 -8.71
N ALA A 222 21.76 -25.00 -8.03
CA ALA A 222 23.08 -25.56 -7.75
C ALA A 222 23.02 -26.82 -6.85
N GLN A 223 22.16 -26.82 -5.84
CA GLN A 223 22.00 -27.96 -4.91
C GLN A 223 21.37 -29.21 -5.54
N LYS A 224 20.74 -29.11 -6.71
CA LYS A 224 20.14 -30.25 -7.43
C LYS A 224 21.12 -30.97 -8.36
N ILE A 225 22.36 -30.48 -8.48
CA ILE A 225 23.41 -31.10 -9.28
C ILE A 225 23.81 -32.44 -8.63
N PRO A 226 23.94 -33.55 -9.39
CA PRO A 226 24.28 -34.86 -8.83
C PRO A 226 25.66 -34.86 -8.15
N ALA A 227 25.78 -35.50 -6.98
CA ALA A 227 27.04 -35.55 -6.22
C ALA A 227 28.22 -36.28 -6.93
N LYS A 228 27.94 -36.99 -8.03
CA LYS A 228 28.94 -37.76 -8.80
C LYS A 228 29.76 -36.94 -9.81
N VAL A 229 29.31 -35.74 -10.21
CA VAL A 229 30.02 -34.89 -11.19
C VAL A 229 31.11 -34.06 -10.54
N THR A 230 32.13 -33.69 -11.31
CA THR A 230 33.21 -32.82 -10.82
C THR A 230 32.69 -31.43 -10.48
N ALA A 231 31.71 -30.93 -11.25
CA ALA A 231 30.99 -29.68 -10.99
C ALA A 231 30.39 -29.59 -9.57
N TYR A 232 29.99 -30.71 -8.95
CA TYR A 232 29.41 -30.71 -7.60
C TYR A 232 30.37 -30.14 -6.54
N ARG A 233 31.69 -30.33 -6.73
CA ARG A 233 32.72 -29.79 -5.82
C ARG A 233 32.70 -28.27 -5.71
N LEU A 234 32.17 -27.58 -6.73
CA LEU A 234 32.07 -26.12 -6.77
C LEU A 234 30.73 -25.60 -6.21
N VAL A 235 29.74 -26.47 -5.94
CA VAL A 235 28.41 -26.07 -5.47
C VAL A 235 28.49 -25.40 -4.10
N GLU A 236 29.15 -26.04 -3.14
CA GLU A 236 29.26 -25.53 -1.77
C GLU A 236 30.01 -24.20 -1.73
N GLU A 237 31.15 -24.10 -2.43
CA GLU A 237 31.95 -22.88 -2.53
C GLU A 237 31.12 -21.70 -3.09
N ARG A 238 30.41 -21.91 -4.21
CA ARG A 238 29.56 -20.87 -4.82
C ARG A 238 28.40 -20.47 -3.94
N VAL A 239 27.68 -21.44 -3.35
CA VAL A 239 26.55 -21.16 -2.46
C VAL A 239 27.00 -20.35 -1.24
N ASN A 240 28.13 -20.71 -0.63
CA ASN A 240 28.70 -19.97 0.49
C ASN A 240 29.14 -18.54 0.10
N ARG A 241 29.76 -18.38 -1.08
CA ARG A 241 30.11 -17.06 -1.65
C ARG A 241 28.86 -16.20 -1.87
N TRP A 242 27.82 -16.72 -2.55
CA TRP A 242 26.58 -15.99 -2.82
C TRP A 242 25.88 -15.55 -1.54
N GLN A 243 25.76 -16.44 -0.54
CA GLN A 243 25.16 -16.11 0.76
C GLN A 243 25.96 -15.03 1.50
N SER A 244 27.29 -15.09 1.49
CA SER A 244 28.16 -14.09 2.12
C SER A 244 28.02 -12.71 1.46
N ILE A 245 28.09 -12.66 0.13
CA ILE A 245 27.90 -11.41 -0.65
C ILE A 245 26.51 -10.82 -0.39
N TRP A 246 25.46 -11.64 -0.41
CA TRP A 246 24.09 -11.21 -0.17
C TRP A 246 23.90 -10.67 1.25
N SER A 247 24.39 -11.37 2.27
CA SER A 247 24.31 -10.92 3.66
C SER A 247 25.07 -9.62 3.90
N LYS A 248 26.21 -9.40 3.21
CA LYS A 248 26.95 -8.13 3.24
C LYS A 248 26.11 -7.00 2.65
N ALA A 249 25.55 -7.21 1.45
CA ALA A 249 24.74 -6.21 0.74
C ALA A 249 23.45 -5.85 1.51
N GLU A 250 22.73 -6.84 2.02
CA GLU A 250 21.54 -6.64 2.85
C GLU A 250 21.87 -5.90 4.15
N GLY A 251 23.02 -6.19 4.77
CA GLY A 251 23.52 -5.48 5.93
C GLY A 251 23.84 -4.01 5.67
N ILE A 252 24.38 -3.67 4.50
CA ILE A 252 24.61 -2.28 4.06
C ILE A 252 23.26 -1.58 3.84
N TYR A 253 22.35 -2.20 3.08
CA TYR A 253 21.03 -1.64 2.77
C TYR A 253 20.22 -1.34 4.04
N LYS A 254 20.16 -2.27 5.00
CA LYS A 254 19.49 -2.08 6.30
C LYS A 254 20.09 -0.94 7.12
N LYS A 255 21.42 -0.76 7.09
CA LYS A 255 22.09 0.38 7.75
C LYS A 255 21.69 1.70 7.09
N ALA A 256 21.64 1.76 5.76
CA ALA A 256 21.23 2.96 5.04
C ALA A 256 19.78 3.36 5.37
N GLU A 257 18.84 2.40 5.40
CA GLU A 257 17.46 2.64 5.85
C GLU A 257 17.38 3.11 7.31
N ALA A 258 18.24 2.59 8.19
CA ALA A 258 18.31 3.04 9.57
C ALA A 258 18.83 4.49 9.70
N SER A 259 19.77 4.91 8.84
CA SER A 259 20.22 6.31 8.75
C SER A 259 19.13 7.23 8.19
N LEU A 260 18.36 6.79 7.19
CA LEU A 260 17.19 7.53 6.69
C LEU A 260 16.16 7.82 7.80
N ARG A 261 15.82 6.82 8.62
CA ARG A 261 14.90 7.01 9.77
C ARG A 261 15.45 7.99 10.82
N LYS A 262 16.77 8.10 10.93
CA LYS A 262 17.46 9.07 11.81
C LYS A 262 17.61 10.46 11.18
N ARG A 263 17.13 10.67 9.96
CA ARG A 263 17.31 11.90 9.15
C ARG A 263 18.76 12.19 8.75
N ASP A 264 19.62 11.17 8.77
CA ASP A 264 21.00 11.25 8.29
C ASP A 264 21.06 10.86 6.80
N TRP A 265 20.72 11.83 5.94
CA TRP A 265 20.74 11.65 4.48
C TRP A 265 22.15 11.41 3.94
N ARG A 266 23.17 11.98 4.59
CA ARG A 266 24.56 11.86 4.16
C ARG A 266 25.09 10.46 4.47
N GLY A 267 24.96 10.00 5.71
CA GLY A 267 25.36 8.64 6.08
C GLY A 267 24.55 7.57 5.34
N ALA A 268 23.28 7.82 5.03
CA ALA A 268 22.50 6.93 4.16
C ALA A 268 23.08 6.83 2.73
N PHE A 269 23.52 7.94 2.14
CA PHE A 269 24.16 7.96 0.82
C PHE A 269 25.56 7.33 0.83
N GLU A 270 26.39 7.63 1.84
CA GLU A 270 27.70 7.00 2.04
C GLU A 270 27.58 5.48 2.15
N LEU A 271 26.57 4.98 2.87
CA LEU A 271 26.28 3.55 2.94
C LEU A 271 25.77 3.00 1.60
N ALA A 272 24.90 3.73 0.88
CA ALA A 272 24.38 3.29 -0.42
C ALA A 272 25.49 3.08 -1.46
N VAL A 273 26.50 3.96 -1.50
CA VAL A 273 27.67 3.80 -2.40
C VAL A 273 28.40 2.47 -2.17
N GLY A 274 28.44 1.97 -0.93
CA GLY A 274 29.02 0.65 -0.62
C GLY A 274 28.28 -0.56 -1.23
N LEU A 275 27.11 -0.37 -1.85
CA LEU A 275 26.46 -1.39 -2.67
C LEU A 275 27.09 -1.54 -4.06
N LEU A 276 27.82 -0.54 -4.55
CA LEU A 276 28.54 -0.60 -5.83
C LEU A 276 29.75 -1.55 -5.74
N ASP A 277 30.35 -1.67 -4.55
CA ASP A 277 31.47 -2.59 -4.25
C ASP A 277 31.00 -4.04 -3.99
N ILE A 278 29.70 -4.32 -4.11
CA ILE A 278 29.16 -5.68 -3.98
C ILE A 278 29.24 -6.36 -5.33
N ASP A 279 29.88 -7.53 -5.38
CA ASP A 279 29.98 -8.39 -6.56
C ASP A 279 28.64 -9.08 -6.90
N ASN A 280 27.65 -8.25 -7.24
CA ASN A 280 26.33 -8.68 -7.65
C ASN A 280 25.59 -7.56 -8.41
N LYS A 281 25.31 -7.80 -9.70
CA LYS A 281 24.70 -6.80 -10.60
C LYS A 281 23.37 -6.23 -10.10
N TYR A 282 22.48 -7.05 -9.52
CA TYR A 282 21.20 -6.59 -8.97
C TYR A 282 21.35 -5.62 -7.78
N TRP A 283 22.36 -5.84 -6.93
CA TRP A 283 22.68 -4.91 -5.84
C TRP A 283 23.32 -3.61 -6.35
N GLN A 284 24.23 -3.71 -7.33
CA GLN A 284 24.92 -2.57 -7.95
C GLN A 284 24.01 -1.66 -8.78
N THR A 285 22.97 -2.20 -9.42
CA THR A 285 22.03 -1.42 -10.24
C THR A 285 20.69 -1.27 -9.53
N THR A 286 19.78 -2.26 -9.63
CA THR A 286 18.38 -2.15 -9.21
C THR A 286 18.20 -1.71 -7.75
N ARG A 287 18.96 -2.28 -6.81
CA ARG A 287 18.82 -1.94 -5.38
C ARG A 287 19.54 -0.66 -5.01
N TYR A 288 20.67 -0.35 -5.64
CA TYR A 288 21.35 0.93 -5.49
C TYR A 288 20.46 2.08 -6.00
N ASP A 289 19.88 1.95 -7.19
CA ASP A 289 19.01 2.97 -7.79
C ASP A 289 17.73 3.19 -6.98
N ASP A 290 17.06 2.12 -6.53
CA ASP A 290 15.91 2.20 -5.61
C ASP A 290 16.27 2.94 -4.31
N LEU A 291 17.41 2.60 -3.69
CA LEU A 291 17.87 3.24 -2.47
C LEU A 291 18.25 4.72 -2.69
N ASN A 292 18.98 5.03 -3.75
CA ASN A 292 19.37 6.39 -4.11
C ASN A 292 18.16 7.28 -4.41
N ASN A 293 17.14 6.75 -5.11
CA ASN A 293 15.88 7.45 -5.33
C ASN A 293 15.15 7.72 -4.01
N ARG A 294 15.06 6.73 -3.11
CA ARG A 294 14.48 6.92 -1.75
C ARG A 294 15.23 7.95 -0.92
N ILE A 295 16.57 7.93 -0.94
CA ILE A 295 17.41 8.92 -0.25
C ILE A 295 17.14 10.32 -0.79
N ASN A 296 17.06 10.49 -2.11
CA ASN A 296 16.80 11.79 -2.72
C ASN A 296 15.39 12.32 -2.42
N THR A 297 14.36 11.48 -2.51
CA THR A 297 12.99 11.85 -2.11
C THR A 297 12.93 12.28 -0.65
N ALA A 298 13.50 11.47 0.27
CA ALA A 298 13.55 11.81 1.68
C ALA A 298 14.31 13.12 1.94
N ARG A 299 15.47 13.34 1.30
CA ARG A 299 16.23 14.60 1.41
C ARG A 299 15.44 15.81 0.92
N VAL A 300 14.74 15.70 -0.20
CA VAL A 300 13.93 16.79 -0.77
C VAL A 300 12.75 17.12 0.14
N ASP A 301 12.00 16.13 0.59
CA ASP A 301 10.88 16.33 1.52
C ASP A 301 11.33 16.79 2.90
N GLY A 302 12.53 16.39 3.34
CA GLY A 302 13.14 16.86 4.57
C GLY A 302 13.47 18.34 4.51
N ASN A 303 13.95 18.82 3.36
CA ASN A 303 14.16 20.24 3.12
C ASN A 303 12.83 21.02 3.06
N LYS A 304 11.74 20.45 2.52
CA LYS A 304 10.40 21.05 2.61
C LYS A 304 9.93 21.17 4.06
N LEU A 305 10.07 20.11 4.85
CA LEU A 305 9.67 20.11 6.26
C LEU A 305 10.51 21.08 7.08
N PHE A 306 11.83 21.14 6.87
CA PHE A 306 12.69 22.12 7.53
C PHE A 306 12.29 23.57 7.19
N LYS A 307 11.94 23.84 5.92
CA LYS A 307 11.39 25.15 5.54
C LYS A 307 10.04 25.44 6.19
N ALA A 308 9.19 24.43 6.36
CA ALA A 308 7.93 24.56 7.10
C ALA A 308 8.16 24.89 8.58
N GLU A 309 9.09 24.19 9.24
CA GLU A 309 9.48 24.48 10.62
C GLU A 309 9.99 25.92 10.77
N TRP A 310 10.87 26.36 9.87
CA TRP A 310 11.39 27.73 9.88
C TRP A 310 10.30 28.81 9.72
N LEU A 311 9.30 28.59 8.85
CA LEU A 311 8.14 29.49 8.70
C LEU A 311 7.19 29.44 9.92
N ALA A 312 7.10 28.31 10.61
CA ALA A 312 6.31 28.18 11.83
C ALA A 312 6.98 28.89 13.03
N ASP A 313 8.32 28.92 13.07
CA ASP A 313 9.10 29.59 14.11
C ASP A 313 8.98 31.12 14.08
N GLU A 314 8.57 31.71 12.94
CA GLU A 314 8.17 33.13 12.88
C GLU A 314 6.99 33.46 13.81
N GLY A 315 6.18 32.46 14.19
CA GLY A 315 5.01 32.64 15.05
C GLY A 315 3.87 33.44 14.42
N THR A 316 3.89 33.66 13.10
CA THR A 316 2.82 34.37 12.37
C THR A 316 1.75 33.42 11.87
N VAL A 317 0.51 33.91 11.73
CA VAL A 317 -0.61 33.13 11.17
C VAL A 317 -0.29 32.68 9.74
N SER A 318 0.25 33.59 8.93
CA SER A 318 0.66 33.29 7.54
C SER A 318 1.79 32.27 7.47
N GLY A 319 2.83 32.41 8.29
CA GLY A 319 3.95 31.47 8.36
C GLY A 319 3.50 30.07 8.76
N LEU A 320 2.64 29.94 9.77
CA LEU A 320 2.07 28.66 10.19
C LEU A 320 1.16 28.01 9.13
N LEU A 321 0.34 28.78 8.41
CA LEU A 321 -0.47 28.25 7.31
C LEU A 321 0.39 27.79 6.12
N GLN A 322 1.44 28.56 5.77
CA GLN A 322 2.41 28.16 4.76
C GLN A 322 3.22 26.92 5.19
N ALA A 323 3.57 26.81 6.47
CA ALA A 323 4.23 25.65 7.05
C ALA A 323 3.37 24.38 6.92
N ILE A 324 2.08 24.46 7.26
CA ILE A 324 1.14 23.34 7.06
C ILE A 324 1.07 22.98 5.58
N LYS A 325 0.92 23.96 4.67
CA LYS A 325 0.88 23.70 3.22
C LYS A 325 2.13 22.96 2.71
N LEU A 326 3.34 23.41 3.09
CA LEU A 326 4.60 22.74 2.69
C LEU A 326 4.73 21.33 3.26
N ALA A 327 4.26 21.10 4.49
CA ALA A 327 4.26 19.77 5.09
C ALA A 327 3.19 18.85 4.46
N GLU A 328 2.08 19.40 3.97
CA GLU A 328 1.04 18.67 3.24
C GLU A 328 1.44 18.23 1.82
N GLU A 329 2.47 18.86 1.24
CA GLU A 329 3.08 18.45 -0.04
C GLU A 329 4.01 17.22 0.10
N ILE A 330 4.24 16.74 1.32
CA ILE A 330 5.02 15.53 1.59
C ILE A 330 4.12 14.31 1.43
N ARG A 331 4.50 13.40 0.53
CA ARG A 331 3.69 12.24 0.14
C ARG A 331 3.88 11.04 1.10
N PRO A 332 2.91 10.10 1.19
CA PRO A 332 2.98 8.93 2.06
C PRO A 332 4.11 7.92 1.76
N ASP A 333 4.71 7.97 0.57
CA ASP A 333 5.86 7.15 0.19
C ASP A 333 7.21 7.68 0.72
N SER A 334 7.20 8.86 1.34
CA SER A 334 8.39 9.50 1.91
C SER A 334 8.65 9.06 3.36
N TYR A 335 9.91 8.76 3.69
CA TYR A 335 10.37 8.42 5.04
C TYR A 335 10.08 9.48 6.12
N ILE A 336 9.70 10.70 5.71
CA ILE A 336 9.44 11.84 6.58
C ILE A 336 7.94 12.08 6.78
N TYR A 337 7.08 11.36 6.06
CA TYR A 337 5.63 11.58 6.08
C TYR A 337 5.03 11.58 7.50
N ASP A 338 5.35 10.59 8.32
CA ASP A 338 4.83 10.51 9.70
C ASP A 338 5.24 11.71 10.56
N LEU A 339 6.50 12.16 10.42
CA LEU A 339 6.99 13.35 11.10
C LEU A 339 6.28 14.62 10.59
N ALA A 340 6.01 14.70 9.28
CA ALA A 340 5.24 15.79 8.69
C ALA A 340 3.80 15.81 9.24
N GLN A 341 3.13 14.67 9.40
CA GLN A 341 1.79 14.59 10.01
C GLN A 341 1.79 15.09 11.47
N VAL A 342 2.79 14.70 12.27
CA VAL A 342 2.96 15.21 13.65
C VAL A 342 3.20 16.72 13.66
N LYS A 343 4.00 17.24 12.73
CA LYS A 343 4.29 18.68 12.62
C LYS A 343 3.08 19.49 12.14
N ILE A 344 2.29 18.98 11.21
CA ILE A 344 1.02 19.60 10.77
C ILE A 344 0.05 19.76 11.96
N GLN A 345 -0.06 18.76 12.84
CA GLN A 345 -0.86 18.88 14.07
C GLN A 345 -0.27 19.91 15.05
N PHE A 346 1.06 19.93 15.22
CA PHE A 346 1.73 20.92 16.05
C PHE A 346 1.50 22.36 15.56
N PHE A 347 1.63 22.62 14.26
CA PHE A 347 1.35 23.93 13.65
C PHE A 347 -0.12 24.33 13.82
N GLY A 348 -1.06 23.40 13.67
CA GLY A 348 -2.48 23.62 13.97
C GLY A 348 -2.74 24.05 15.42
N ARG A 349 -2.04 23.43 16.39
CA ARG A 349 -2.12 23.84 17.81
C ARG A 349 -1.49 25.21 18.07
N LYS A 350 -0.42 25.58 17.36
CA LYS A 350 0.15 26.93 17.41
C LYS A 350 -0.81 28.00 16.87
N LEU A 351 -1.58 27.71 15.83
CA LEU A 351 -2.64 28.61 15.34
C LEU A 351 -3.75 28.83 16.39
N LEU A 352 -4.13 27.79 17.14
CA LEU A 352 -5.10 27.92 18.25
C LEU A 352 -4.56 28.78 19.41
N ASP A 353 -3.26 28.69 19.73
CA ASP A 353 -2.61 29.59 20.71
C ASP A 353 -2.58 31.06 20.24
N LEU A 354 -2.35 31.31 18.95
CA LEU A 354 -2.48 32.67 18.38
C LEU A 354 -3.92 33.19 18.45
N ALA A 355 -4.91 32.35 18.18
CA ALA A 355 -6.32 32.71 18.32
C ALA A 355 -6.68 33.04 19.78
N GLN A 356 -6.20 32.26 20.76
CA GLN A 356 -6.38 32.61 22.18
C GLN A 356 -5.73 33.95 22.53
N LYS A 357 -4.52 34.23 22.04
CA LYS A 357 -3.84 35.53 22.23
C LYS A 357 -4.57 36.71 21.57
N ALA A 358 -5.41 36.49 20.58
CA ALA A 358 -6.30 37.51 20.02
C ALA A 358 -7.54 37.72 20.91
N LEU A 359 -8.12 36.65 21.48
CA LEU A 359 -9.21 36.75 22.47
C LEU A 359 -8.77 37.45 23.76
N ASP A 360 -7.54 37.19 24.22
CA ASP A 360 -6.96 37.85 25.41
C ASP A 360 -6.79 39.37 25.17
N ARG A 361 -6.68 39.81 23.91
CA ARG A 361 -6.71 41.22 23.47
C ARG A 361 -8.12 41.76 23.18
N ARG A 362 -9.17 41.00 23.50
CA ARG A 362 -10.58 41.28 23.18
C ARG A 362 -10.92 41.37 21.68
N ASN A 363 -10.14 40.70 20.81
CA ASN A 363 -10.38 40.68 19.38
C ASN A 363 -11.03 39.36 18.92
N LEU A 364 -12.36 39.28 19.01
CA LEU A 364 -13.13 38.10 18.59
C LEU A 364 -12.99 37.81 17.08
N GLN A 365 -13.00 38.87 16.25
CA GLN A 365 -12.98 38.72 14.79
C GLN A 365 -11.67 38.10 14.31
N GLU A 366 -10.53 38.60 14.81
CA GLU A 366 -9.22 38.03 14.51
C GLU A 366 -9.14 36.57 14.98
N ALA A 367 -9.52 36.29 16.24
CA ALA A 367 -9.50 34.94 16.80
C ALA A 367 -10.29 33.93 15.97
N LEU A 368 -11.56 34.23 15.65
CA LEU A 368 -12.40 33.36 14.83
C LEU A 368 -11.87 33.24 13.38
N SER A 369 -11.27 34.30 12.82
CA SER A 369 -10.64 34.23 11.50
C SER A 369 -9.46 33.24 11.47
N ILE A 370 -8.64 33.20 12.52
CA ILE A 370 -7.51 32.27 12.66
C ILE A 370 -8.04 30.84 12.80
N VAL A 371 -8.99 30.62 13.71
CA VAL A 371 -9.64 29.31 13.96
C VAL A 371 -10.23 28.73 12.67
N ASN A 372 -10.92 29.56 11.87
CA ASN A 372 -11.55 29.12 10.63
C ASN A 372 -10.54 28.69 9.55
N GLN A 373 -9.38 29.36 9.46
CA GLN A 373 -8.32 29.06 8.49
C GLN A 373 -7.56 27.76 8.78
N ILE A 374 -7.67 27.18 9.99
CA ILE A 374 -7.00 25.92 10.33
C ILE A 374 -7.56 24.76 9.47
N PRO A 375 -6.71 24.05 8.70
CA PRO A 375 -7.15 22.97 7.81
C PRO A 375 -7.40 21.67 8.56
N LYS A 376 -8.36 20.86 8.08
CA LYS A 376 -8.77 19.58 8.69
C LYS A 376 -7.62 18.58 8.88
N ARG A 377 -6.62 18.61 8.00
CA ARG A 377 -5.41 17.77 8.06
C ARG A 377 -4.56 18.02 9.32
N ALA A 378 -4.73 19.17 9.98
CA ALA A 378 -4.14 19.44 11.30
C ALA A 378 -4.70 18.58 12.43
N ARG A 379 -5.83 17.87 12.26
CA ARG A 379 -6.41 16.96 13.27
C ARG A 379 -6.61 17.61 14.65
N VAL A 380 -7.03 18.88 14.66
CA VAL A 380 -7.37 19.67 15.86
C VAL A 380 -8.84 20.11 15.86
N GLU A 381 -9.72 19.38 15.18
CA GLU A 381 -11.14 19.74 15.02
C GLU A 381 -11.94 19.69 16.34
N SER A 382 -11.48 18.94 17.34
CA SER A 382 -11.97 19.01 18.72
C SER A 382 -11.63 20.36 19.33
N GLU A 383 -10.34 20.67 19.42
CA GLU A 383 -9.80 21.90 20.01
C GLU A 383 -10.34 23.16 19.29
N LYS A 384 -10.49 23.11 17.95
CA LYS A 384 -11.11 24.15 17.12
C LYS A 384 -12.55 24.46 17.55
N ARG A 385 -13.39 23.43 17.68
CA ARG A 385 -14.80 23.59 18.09
C ARG A 385 -14.93 24.10 19.52
N ASP A 386 -14.15 23.53 20.43
CA ASP A 386 -14.16 23.95 21.83
C ASP A 386 -13.69 25.41 21.97
N LEU A 387 -12.66 25.83 21.20
CA LEU A 387 -12.18 27.21 21.21
C LEU A 387 -13.21 28.19 20.60
N THR A 388 -13.97 27.81 19.57
CA THR A 388 -15.08 28.64 19.07
C THR A 388 -16.15 28.88 20.14
N VAL A 389 -16.47 27.87 20.97
CA VAL A 389 -17.40 28.04 22.10
C VAL A 389 -16.83 29.02 23.13
N LEU A 390 -15.56 28.86 23.52
CA LEU A 390 -14.89 29.73 24.47
C LEU A 390 -14.66 31.16 23.95
N ALA A 391 -14.41 31.34 22.67
CA ALA A 391 -14.29 32.65 22.01
C ALA A 391 -15.60 33.44 22.15
N ASN A 392 -16.73 32.82 21.82
CA ASN A 392 -18.04 33.44 21.97
C ASN A 392 -18.35 33.72 23.45
N ALA A 393 -18.05 32.79 24.36
CA ALA A 393 -18.18 33.00 25.80
C ALA A 393 -17.36 34.21 26.30
N GLN A 394 -16.08 34.29 25.93
CA GLN A 394 -15.22 35.42 26.29
C GLN A 394 -15.76 36.74 25.74
N SER A 395 -16.33 36.79 24.54
CA SER A 395 -16.90 38.02 24.00
C SER A 395 -18.07 38.60 24.81
N LEU A 396 -18.89 37.74 25.43
CA LEU A 396 -19.99 38.16 26.31
C LEU A 396 -19.46 38.78 27.61
N SER A 397 -18.36 38.26 28.16
CA SER A 397 -17.72 38.80 29.37
C SER A 397 -17.14 40.21 29.18
N TRP A 398 -16.92 40.68 27.95
CA TRP A 398 -16.36 42.02 27.69
C TRP A 398 -17.40 43.15 27.82
N GLN A 399 -18.69 42.82 27.95
CA GLN A 399 -19.77 43.80 28.12
C GLN A 399 -19.81 44.42 29.53
N ASP A 400 -18.97 43.91 30.45
CA ASP A 400 -18.79 44.42 31.81
C ASP A 400 -20.07 44.49 32.68
N THR A 401 -20.99 43.54 32.45
CA THR A 401 -22.23 43.38 33.20
C THR A 401 -22.34 41.99 33.81
N VAL A 402 -23.08 41.87 34.92
CA VAL A 402 -23.39 40.58 35.55
C VAL A 402 -24.05 39.63 34.54
N ALA A 403 -25.06 40.10 33.80
CA ALA A 403 -25.74 39.30 32.77
C ALA A 403 -24.78 38.83 31.65
N GLY A 404 -23.82 39.65 31.24
CA GLY A 404 -22.79 39.27 30.26
C GLY A 404 -21.84 38.18 30.78
N LEU A 405 -21.48 38.24 32.08
CA LEU A 405 -20.66 37.23 32.75
C LEU A 405 -21.42 35.91 32.98
N GLU A 406 -22.69 35.97 33.38
CA GLU A 406 -23.57 34.79 33.49
C GLU A 406 -23.76 34.09 32.15
N ALA A 407 -24.01 34.87 31.08
CA ALA A 407 -24.11 34.34 29.72
C ALA A 407 -22.76 33.73 29.24
N ALA A 408 -21.63 34.33 29.60
CA ALA A 408 -20.30 33.76 29.33
C ALA A 408 -20.10 32.42 30.06
N ILE A 409 -20.47 32.31 31.34
CA ILE A 409 -20.42 31.07 32.11
C ILE A 409 -21.29 29.99 31.47
N ALA A 410 -22.55 30.29 31.18
CA ALA A 410 -23.49 29.33 30.55
C ALA A 410 -23.03 28.86 29.17
N GLN A 411 -22.33 29.71 28.41
CA GLN A 411 -21.73 29.34 27.13
C GLN A 411 -20.49 28.45 27.32
N ALA A 412 -19.59 28.77 28.26
CA ALA A 412 -18.39 27.98 28.51
C ALA A 412 -18.68 26.59 29.12
N GLN A 413 -19.75 26.45 29.92
CA GLN A 413 -20.22 25.17 30.46
C GLN A 413 -20.56 24.13 29.37
N ARG A 414 -20.79 24.56 28.12
CA ARG A 414 -21.01 23.65 26.97
C ARG A 414 -19.75 22.85 26.61
N VAL A 415 -18.56 23.24 27.09
CA VAL A 415 -17.31 22.47 26.93
C VAL A 415 -17.27 21.38 27.99
N LEU A 416 -17.83 20.21 27.64
CA LEU A 416 -18.00 19.07 28.55
C LEU A 416 -16.67 18.50 29.12
N PRO A 417 -16.71 17.82 30.28
CA PRO A 417 -15.58 17.05 30.81
C PRO A 417 -15.01 16.07 29.77
N GLY A 418 -13.69 15.86 29.81
CA GLY A 418 -12.97 15.04 28.83
C GLY A 418 -12.65 15.73 27.50
N ARG A 419 -13.16 16.95 27.25
CA ARG A 419 -12.75 17.79 26.11
C ARG A 419 -11.36 18.41 26.33
N PRO A 420 -10.51 18.55 25.28
CA PRO A 420 -9.17 19.12 25.41
C PRO A 420 -9.10 20.49 26.08
N LEU A 421 -10.09 21.37 25.83
CA LEU A 421 -10.12 22.73 26.41
C LEU A 421 -11.02 22.86 27.65
N HIS A 422 -11.56 21.77 28.19
CA HIS A 422 -12.35 21.80 29.42
C HIS A 422 -11.62 22.44 30.63
N PRO A 423 -10.31 22.17 30.87
CA PRO A 423 -9.59 22.84 31.96
C PRO A 423 -9.53 24.37 31.79
N LYS A 424 -9.41 24.86 30.55
CA LYS A 424 -9.43 26.29 30.23
C LYS A 424 -10.84 26.88 30.39
N ALA A 425 -11.87 26.14 30.01
CA ALA A 425 -13.28 26.51 30.26
C ALA A 425 -13.54 26.71 31.75
N GLN A 426 -13.11 25.76 32.60
CA GLN A 426 -13.30 25.83 34.04
C GLN A 426 -12.54 27.01 34.67
N GLN A 427 -11.31 27.29 34.23
CA GLN A 427 -10.56 28.47 34.67
C GLN A 427 -11.29 29.79 34.36
N LEU A 428 -11.92 29.89 33.18
CA LEU A 428 -12.69 31.07 32.79
C LEU A 428 -13.99 31.19 33.62
N ILE A 429 -14.71 30.09 33.82
CA ILE A 429 -15.92 30.05 34.65
C ILE A 429 -15.63 30.53 36.08
N VAL A 430 -14.62 29.96 36.74
CA VAL A 430 -14.23 30.33 38.10
C VAL A 430 -13.82 31.81 38.18
N ARG A 431 -13.08 32.30 37.17
CA ARG A 431 -12.72 33.71 37.10
C ARG A 431 -13.96 34.62 36.98
N TRP A 432 -14.90 34.30 36.10
CA TRP A 432 -16.12 35.09 35.92
C TRP A 432 -17.05 35.07 37.13
N GLN A 433 -17.11 33.95 37.87
CA GLN A 433 -17.83 33.87 39.14
C GLN A 433 -17.29 34.89 40.15
N TYR A 434 -15.96 34.96 40.34
CA TYR A 434 -15.36 36.00 41.17
C TYR A 434 -15.59 37.42 40.61
N GLU A 435 -15.56 37.63 39.29
CA GLU A 435 -15.88 38.94 38.72
C GLU A 435 -17.33 39.37 38.99
N ILE A 436 -18.31 38.45 38.98
CA ILE A 436 -19.71 38.72 39.38
C ILE A 436 -19.79 39.12 40.85
N GLU A 437 -19.19 38.34 41.75
CA GLU A 437 -19.17 38.65 43.20
C GLU A 437 -18.54 40.02 43.48
N GLY A 438 -17.43 40.33 42.80
CA GLY A 438 -16.72 41.61 42.94
C GLY A 438 -17.57 42.78 42.44
N LEU A 439 -18.19 42.65 41.27
CA LEU A 439 -19.08 43.67 40.71
C LEU A 439 -20.31 43.91 41.61
N ALA A 440 -20.92 42.87 42.16
CA ALA A 440 -22.08 43.00 43.05
C ALA A 440 -21.75 43.83 44.31
N GLN A 441 -20.55 43.65 44.89
CA GLN A 441 -20.10 44.44 46.04
C GLN A 441 -19.75 45.89 45.66
N ILE A 442 -19.13 46.11 44.50
CA ILE A 442 -18.83 47.46 43.99
C ILE A 442 -20.13 48.23 43.70
N GLU A 443 -21.11 47.62 43.04
CA GLU A 443 -22.41 48.24 42.79
C GLU A 443 -23.16 48.54 44.09
N ARG A 444 -23.17 47.61 45.05
CA ARG A 444 -23.74 47.86 46.38
C ARG A 444 -23.08 49.07 47.07
N ALA A 445 -21.76 49.20 46.96
CA ALA A 445 -21.03 50.33 47.49
C ALA A 445 -21.35 51.65 46.75
N ARG A 446 -21.45 51.62 45.41
CA ARG A 446 -21.90 52.76 44.58
C ARG A 446 -23.31 53.22 44.97
N LEU A 447 -24.24 52.29 45.21
CA LEU A 447 -25.61 52.60 45.69
C LEU A 447 -25.58 53.30 47.07
N LEU A 448 -24.77 52.80 48.01
CA LEU A 448 -24.63 53.41 49.33
C LEU A 448 -24.09 54.85 49.23
N ALA A 449 -23.11 55.10 48.35
CA ALA A 449 -22.49 56.43 48.18
C ALA A 449 -23.41 57.50 47.54
N GLN A 450 -24.57 57.15 46.97
CA GLN A 450 -25.36 58.05 46.12
C GLN A 450 -25.82 59.36 46.77
N ASN A 451 -26.08 59.37 48.08
CA ASN A 451 -26.55 60.56 48.79
C ASN A 451 -25.41 61.51 49.23
N GLY A 452 -24.14 61.12 49.05
CA GLY A 452 -22.96 61.93 49.34
C GLY A 452 -22.72 62.27 50.81
N THR A 453 -23.42 61.67 51.78
CA THR A 453 -23.17 61.96 53.21
C THR A 453 -21.92 61.24 53.72
N VAL A 454 -21.26 61.79 54.75
CA VAL A 454 -20.04 61.20 55.35
C VAL A 454 -20.28 59.76 55.82
N GLU A 455 -21.43 59.50 56.46
CA GLU A 455 -21.83 58.15 56.90
C GLU A 455 -22.01 57.19 55.71
N ALA A 456 -22.64 57.67 54.64
CA ALA A 456 -22.90 56.87 53.45
C ALA A 456 -21.62 56.56 52.65
N LEU A 457 -20.70 57.52 52.54
CA LEU A 457 -19.37 57.32 51.97
C LEU A 457 -18.55 56.32 52.82
N PHE A 458 -18.65 56.38 54.15
CA PHE A 458 -18.03 55.40 55.04
C PHE A 458 -18.61 53.98 54.86
N ASN A 459 -19.94 53.88 54.74
CA ASN A 459 -20.64 52.62 54.47
C ASN A 459 -20.28 52.05 53.08
N ALA A 460 -20.13 52.90 52.06
CA ALA A 460 -19.66 52.54 50.73
C ALA A 460 -18.21 52.02 50.73
N ILE A 461 -17.29 52.75 51.39
CA ILE A 461 -15.91 52.31 51.59
C ILE A 461 -15.87 50.94 52.28
N THR A 462 -16.67 50.75 53.33
CA THR A 462 -16.75 49.49 54.07
C THR A 462 -17.24 48.35 53.16
N ALA A 463 -18.30 48.57 52.38
CA ALA A 463 -18.82 47.57 51.44
C ALA A 463 -17.80 47.20 50.34
N ALA A 464 -17.18 48.18 49.68
CA ALA A 464 -16.17 47.92 48.65
C ALA A 464 -14.90 47.26 49.22
N SER A 465 -14.56 47.50 50.50
CA SER A 465 -13.42 46.84 51.16
C SER A 465 -13.59 45.33 51.35
N GLN A 466 -14.82 44.80 51.22
CA GLN A 466 -15.10 43.36 51.24
C GLN A 466 -14.62 42.64 49.96
N VAL A 467 -14.32 43.38 48.89
CA VAL A 467 -13.71 42.79 47.69
C VAL A 467 -12.28 42.35 48.04
N SER A 468 -12.07 41.04 48.10
CA SER A 468 -10.76 40.43 48.39
C SER A 468 -9.70 40.83 47.36
N SER A 469 -8.44 40.95 47.80
CA SER A 469 -7.28 41.20 46.93
C SER A 469 -7.00 40.10 45.90
N ALA A 470 -7.56 38.90 46.08
CA ALA A 470 -7.52 37.82 45.10
C ALA A 470 -8.56 37.99 43.97
N ASN A 471 -9.55 38.89 44.11
CA ASN A 471 -10.60 39.10 43.14
C ASN A 471 -10.10 39.94 41.94
N PRO A 472 -10.39 39.58 40.67
CA PRO A 472 -9.96 40.38 39.52
C PRO A 472 -10.47 41.84 39.53
N ARG A 473 -11.56 42.13 40.26
CA ARG A 473 -12.15 43.47 40.44
C ARG A 473 -11.53 44.30 41.58
N TRP A 474 -10.57 43.76 42.33
CA TRP A 474 -9.98 44.48 43.47
C TRP A 474 -9.43 45.86 43.11
N ASN A 475 -8.71 45.98 41.99
CA ASN A 475 -8.19 47.26 41.50
C ASN A 475 -9.30 48.28 41.18
N GLU A 476 -10.49 47.83 40.82
CA GLU A 476 -11.65 48.70 40.59
C GLU A 476 -12.23 49.17 41.93
N ALA A 477 -12.50 48.24 42.86
CA ALA A 477 -12.96 48.54 44.21
C ALA A 477 -12.03 49.51 44.94
N GLN A 478 -10.71 49.34 44.84
CA GLN A 478 -9.74 50.26 45.45
C GLN A 478 -9.82 51.67 44.86
N ARG A 479 -10.05 51.84 43.55
CA ARG A 479 -10.21 53.18 42.95
C ARG A 479 -11.44 53.90 43.50
N GLU A 480 -12.56 53.20 43.64
CA GLU A 480 -13.78 53.78 44.24
C GLU A 480 -13.56 54.14 45.72
N ILE A 481 -12.90 53.26 46.50
CA ILE A 481 -12.53 53.55 47.90
C ILE A 481 -11.67 54.82 48.00
N GLN A 482 -10.64 54.98 47.15
CA GLN A 482 -9.80 56.19 47.20
C GLN A 482 -10.57 57.45 46.80
N LYS A 483 -11.49 57.34 45.84
CA LYS A 483 -12.38 58.44 45.44
C LYS A 483 -13.27 58.89 46.61
N TRP A 484 -14.00 57.96 47.24
CA TRP A 484 -14.87 58.28 48.38
C TRP A 484 -14.10 58.79 49.61
N LYS A 485 -12.86 58.34 49.83
CA LYS A 485 -11.98 58.89 50.87
C LYS A 485 -11.66 60.37 50.61
N ALA A 486 -11.29 60.73 49.38
CA ALA A 486 -11.02 62.10 49.01
C ALA A 486 -12.28 63.00 49.09
N GLU A 487 -13.44 62.49 48.69
CA GLU A 487 -14.72 63.17 48.84
C GLU A 487 -15.07 63.40 50.33
N THR A 488 -14.85 62.40 51.18
CA THR A 488 -15.08 62.50 52.64
C THR A 488 -14.17 63.56 53.27
N GLN A 489 -12.88 63.59 52.92
CA GLN A 489 -11.94 64.62 53.36
C GLN A 489 -12.39 66.01 52.91
N THR A 490 -12.78 66.16 51.64
CA THR A 490 -13.25 67.43 51.08
C THR A 490 -14.53 67.96 51.76
N ILE A 491 -15.38 67.07 52.29
CA ILE A 491 -16.56 67.46 53.08
C ILE A 491 -16.16 67.86 54.51
N ALA A 492 -15.20 67.16 55.12
CA ALA A 492 -14.71 67.47 56.47
C ALA A 492 -13.88 68.76 56.55
N ASP A 493 -13.17 69.12 55.46
CA ASP A 493 -12.32 70.31 55.38
C ASP A 493 -13.09 71.60 54.98
N ARG A 494 -14.42 71.53 54.82
CA ARG A 494 -15.28 72.70 54.58
C ARG A 494 -15.73 73.32 55.93
N PRO A 495 -15.54 74.63 56.14
CA PRO A 495 -15.84 75.31 57.40
C PRO A 495 -17.34 75.53 57.65
#